data_AF-A0A3D5YNV9-F1
#
_entry.id   AF-A0A3D5YNV9-F1
#
_cell.length_a   1.000
_cell.length_b   1.000
_cell.length_c   1.000
_cell.angle_alpha   90.00
_cell.angle_beta   90.00
_cell.angle_gamma   90.00
#
_symmetry.space_group_name_H-M   'P 1'
#
loop_
_entity.id
_entity.type
_entity.pdbx_description
1 polymer ?
#
loop_
_entity_poly.entity_id
_entity_poly.type
_entity_poly.pdbx_seq_one_letter_code
_entity_poly.pdbx_strand_id
1 'polypeptide(L)' 'MNGPDIKDLQTYLNTHSYNCGIVDGIFGNKTKQAVIKFQLANQLKGDGVVGPMTRSKLK' A
#
# COMPACT_ATOMS: atom_id res chain seq x y z
N MET A 1 10.20 0.00 8.97
CA MET A 1 9.27 0.80 8.14
C MET A 1 8.95 2.03 8.95
N ASN A 2 9.39 3.20 8.50
CA ASN A 2 9.13 4.43 9.22
C ASN A 2 7.78 5.01 8.75
N GLY A 3 7.12 5.81 9.60
CA GLY A 3 5.86 6.48 9.27
C GLY A 3 5.81 7.21 7.91
N PRO A 4 6.91 7.80 7.39
CA PRO A 4 6.93 8.40 6.04
C PRO A 4 6.69 7.39 4.92
N ASP A 5 7.28 6.19 4.98
CA ASP A 5 7.09 5.15 3.95
C ASP A 5 5.60 4.75 3.82
N ILE A 6 4.88 4.75 4.94
CA ILE A 6 3.48 4.36 4.98
C ILE A 6 2.61 5.49 4.40
N LYS A 7 2.97 6.75 4.64
CA LYS A 7 2.27 7.89 4.03
C LYS A 7 2.43 7.94 2.52
N ASP A 8 3.63 7.68 2.02
CA ASP A 8 3.88 7.64 0.57
C ASP A 8 3.08 6.52 -0.09
N LEU A 9 3.08 5.33 0.52
CA LEU A 9 2.25 4.21 0.10
C LEU A 9 0.75 4.56 0.10
N GLN A 10 0.25 5.11 1.20
CA GLN A 10 -1.17 5.47 1.33
C GLN A 10 -1.57 6.51 0.28
N THR A 11 -0.71 7.50 0.05
CA THR A 11 -0.89 8.50 -1.02
C THR A 11 -0.99 7.82 -2.37
N TYR A 12 0.00 6.99 -2.72
CA TYR A 12 0.04 6.28 -3.99
C TYR A 12 -1.20 5.40 -4.22
N LEU A 13 -1.61 4.64 -3.19
CA LEU A 13 -2.77 3.77 -3.25
C LEU A 13 -4.07 4.56 -3.45
N ASN A 14 -4.21 5.71 -2.79
CA ASN A 14 -5.37 6.58 -2.98
C ASN A 14 -5.39 7.22 -4.37
N THR A 15 -4.24 7.64 -4.89
CA THR A 15 -4.11 8.17 -6.26
C THR A 15 -4.54 7.15 -7.32
N HIS A 16 -4.30 5.87 -7.08
CA HIS A 16 -4.69 4.78 -7.97
C HIS A 16 -6.08 4.18 -7.64
N SER A 17 -6.92 4.89 -6.90
CA SER A 17 -8.28 4.48 -6.54
C SER A 17 -8.39 3.17 -5.74
N TYR A 18 -7.31 2.73 -5.07
CA TYR A 18 -7.35 1.55 -4.19
C TYR A 18 -8.00 1.82 -2.82
N ASN A 19 -8.19 3.10 -2.48
CA ASN A 19 -8.89 3.59 -1.30
C ASN A 19 -8.36 2.97 0.01
N CYS A 20 -7.15 3.39 0.37
CA CYS A 20 -6.43 2.88 1.54
C CYS A 20 -6.85 3.55 2.87
N GLY A 21 -7.77 4.51 2.81
CA GLY A 21 -8.18 5.32 3.95
C GLY A 21 -7.39 6.63 4.05
N ILE A 22 -7.25 7.11 5.29
CA ILE A 22 -6.56 8.37 5.58
C ILE A 22 -5.05 8.16 5.44
N VAL A 23 -4.36 9.15 4.88
CA VAL A 23 -2.89 9.18 4.80
C VAL A 23 -2.31 9.63 6.14
N ASP A 24 -2.44 8.79 7.17
CA ASP A 24 -1.99 9.05 8.54
C ASP A 24 -0.58 8.48 8.82
N GLY A 25 -0.05 7.63 7.94
CA GLY A 25 1.19 6.89 8.14
C GLY A 25 1.02 5.67 9.04
N ILE A 26 -0.21 5.23 9.30
CA ILE A 26 -0.55 4.09 10.13
C ILE A 26 -0.98 2.94 9.24
N PHE A 27 -0.33 1.79 9.39
CA PHE A 27 -0.69 0.59 8.63
C PHE A 27 -1.93 -0.08 9.21
N GLY A 28 -3.10 0.50 8.94
CA GLY A 28 -4.39 -0.02 9.37
C GLY A 28 -4.98 -1.08 8.44
N ASN A 29 -6.14 -1.63 8.81
CA ASN A 29 -6.82 -2.66 8.03
C ASN A 29 -7.23 -2.17 6.62
N LYS A 30 -7.62 -0.89 6.49
CA LYS A 30 -7.92 -0.27 5.19
C LYS A 30 -6.68 -0.19 4.30
N THR A 31 -5.54 0.23 4.86
CA THR A 31 -4.26 0.27 4.14
C THR A 31 -3.84 -1.13 3.70
N LYS A 32 -3.96 -2.13 4.59
CA LYS A 32 -3.71 -3.53 4.25
C LYS A 32 -4.56 -4.01 3.08
N GLN A 33 -5.86 -3.75 3.09
CA GLN A 33 -6.74 -4.14 1.97
C GLN A 33 -6.36 -3.47 0.65
N ALA A 34 -6.01 -2.18 0.67
CA ALA A 34 -5.55 -1.47 -0.52
C ALA A 34 -4.21 -2.04 -1.03
N VAL A 35 -3.29 -2.40 -0.14
CA VAL A 35 -2.03 -3.09 -0.49
C VAL A 35 -2.32 -4.44 -1.14
N ILE A 36 -3.24 -5.24 -0.59
CA ILE A 36 -3.61 -6.53 -1.17
C ILE A 36 -4.14 -6.33 -2.59
N LYS A 37 -5.05 -5.37 -2.81
CA LYS A 37 -5.58 -5.07 -4.14
C LYS A 37 -4.48 -4.64 -5.11
N PHE A 38 -3.58 -3.76 -4.68
CA PHE A 38 -2.44 -3.32 -5.49
C PHE A 38 -1.50 -4.48 -5.83
N GLN A 39 -1.21 -5.34 -4.86
CA GLN A 39 -0.38 -6.53 -5.06
C GLN A 39 -1.03 -7.47 -6.09
N LEU A 40 -2.31 -7.80 -5.93
CA LEU A 40 -3.04 -8.64 -6.87
C LEU A 40 -3.10 -8.04 -8.28
N ALA A 41 -3.31 -6.73 -8.40
CA ALA A 41 -3.29 -6.02 -9.67
C ALA A 41 -1.91 -6.06 -10.36
N ASN A 42 -0.84 -6.15 -9.57
CA ASN A 42 0.54 -6.23 -10.04
C ASN A 42 1.08 -7.69 -10.11
N GLN A 43 0.20 -8.69 -10.04
CA GLN A 43 0.56 -10.12 -10.03
C GLN A 43 1.53 -10.50 -8.89
N LEU A 44 1.49 -9.77 -7.79
CA LEU A 44 2.21 -10.08 -6.56
C LEU A 44 1.34 -10.93 -5.63
N LYS A 45 1.98 -11.55 -4.64
CA LYS A 45 1.28 -12.21 -3.54
C LYS A 45 0.48 -11.17 -2.75
N GLY A 46 -0.84 -11.29 -2.74
CA GLY A 46 -1.77 -10.42 -2.01
C GLY A 46 -1.78 -10.66 -0.50
N ASP A 47 -0.62 -10.63 0.15
CA ASP A 47 -0.46 -10.86 1.59
C ASP A 47 -0.71 -9.60 2.43
N GLY A 48 -0.79 -8.43 1.80
CA GLY A 48 -0.96 -7.15 2.45
C GLY A 48 0.29 -6.69 3.20
N VAL A 49 1.46 -7.25 2.88
CA VAL A 49 2.74 -6.92 3.48
C VAL A 49 3.56 -6.10 2.50
N VAL A 50 3.99 -4.90 2.92
CA VAL A 50 4.72 -3.97 2.05
C VAL A 50 6.20 -4.33 1.97
N GLY A 51 6.52 -5.49 1.41
CA GLY A 51 7.90 -5.95 1.24
C GLY A 51 8.68 -5.15 0.17
N PRO A 52 9.98 -5.44 -0.03
CA PRO A 52 10.80 -4.84 -1.07
C PRO A 52 10.19 -4.98 -2.47
N MET A 53 9.52 -6.11 -2.76
CA MET A 53 8.83 -6.34 -4.04
C MET A 53 7.64 -5.38 -4.23
N THR A 54 6.82 -5.18 -3.20
CA THR A 54 5.71 -4.22 -3.24
C THR A 54 6.24 -2.81 -3.38
N ARG A 55 7.28 -2.44 -2.60
CA ARG A 55 7.95 -1.13 -2.69
C ARG A 55 8.56 -0.89 -4.07
N SER A 56 9.17 -1.90 -4.68
CA SER A 56 9.76 -1.77 -6.03
C SER A 56 8.72 -1.51 -7.13
N LYS A 57 7.44 -1.79 -6.86
CA LYS A 57 6.33 -1.46 -7.77
C LYS A 57 5.70 -0.10 -7.48
N LEU A 58 5.95 0.49 -6.30
CA LEU A 58 5.64 1.89 -6.01
C LEU A 58 6.72 2.74 -6.68
N LYS A 59 6.56 3.01 -7.97
CA LYS A 59 7.40 3.92 -8.76
C LYS A 59 6.61 5.17 -9.10
#